data_AF-A0A3C1BGX8-F1
#
_entry.id   AF-A0A3C1BGX8-F1
#
_cell.length_a   1.000
_cell.length_b   1.000
_cell.length_c   1.000
_cell.angle_alpha   90.00
_cell.angle_beta   90.00
_cell.angle_gamma   90.00
#
_symmetry.space_group_name_H-M   'P 1'
#
loop_
_entity.id
_entity.type
_entity.pdbx_description
1 polymer ?
#
loop_
_entity_poly.entity_id
_entity_poly.type
_entity_poly.pdbx_seq_one_letter_code
_entity_poly.pdbx_strand_id
1 'polypeptide(L)'
;MEVDQKWYFSIQDVVQLLSDSSDVKQYLKRMLSKDTELNANQGTICTLVEMVAGDGRKRKIQAANTESLLRMKKSFQSLKRN
;
A
#
# COMPACT_ATOMS: atom_id res chain seq x y z
N MET A 1 21.22 -18.30 -10.12
CA MET A 1 20.28 -17.19 -10.41
C MET A 1 19.41 -17.03 -9.17
N GLU A 2 19.75 -16.10 -8.30
CA GLU A 2 18.86 -15.75 -7.19
C GLU A 2 17.71 -14.94 -7.77
N VAL A 3 16.52 -15.55 -7.75
CA VAL A 3 15.29 -14.85 -8.08
C VAL A 3 15.06 -13.89 -6.93
N ASP A 4 15.33 -12.60 -7.16
CA ASP A 4 15.10 -11.49 -6.23
C ASP A 4 13.75 -11.71 -5.52
N GLN A 5 13.77 -12.20 -4.26
CA GLN A 5 12.57 -12.50 -3.50
C GLN A 5 11.91 -11.19 -3.07
N LYS A 6 11.29 -10.52 -4.04
CA LYS A 6 10.58 -9.27 -3.82
C LYS A 6 9.28 -9.59 -3.09
N TRP A 7 9.25 -9.22 -1.82
CA TRP A 7 8.07 -9.33 -0.98
C TRP A 7 7.07 -8.27 -1.40
N TYR A 8 5.88 -8.73 -1.79
CA TYR A 8 4.76 -7.87 -2.10
C TYR A 8 3.77 -7.93 -0.94
N PHE A 9 3.35 -6.77 -0.47
CA PHE A 9 2.37 -6.63 0.60
C PHE A 9 1.12 -5.96 0.07
N SER A 10 -0.04 -6.46 0.50
CA SER A 10 -1.33 -5.82 0.23
C SER A 10 -1.36 -4.45 0.89
N ILE A 11 -1.57 -3.42 0.08
CA ILE A 11 -1.56 -2.03 0.56
C ILE A 11 -2.71 -1.79 1.52
N GLN A 12 -3.88 -2.38 1.25
CA GLN A 12 -5.05 -2.22 2.09
C GLN A 12 -4.81 -2.77 3.50
N ASP A 13 -4.20 -3.95 3.61
CA ASP A 13 -3.91 -4.58 4.90
C ASP A 13 -2.86 -3.76 5.68
N VAL A 14 -1.82 -3.26 5.00
CA VAL A 14 -0.82 -2.42 5.64
C VAL A 14 -1.41 -1.08 6.10
N VAL A 15 -2.25 -0.44 5.29
CA VAL A 15 -2.94 0.80 5.70
C VAL A 15 -3.84 0.52 6.90
N GLN A 16 -4.58 -0.59 6.89
CA GLN A 16 -5.45 -0.97 7.99
C GLN A 16 -4.65 -1.15 9.28
N LEU A 17 -3.53 -1.88 9.22
CA LEU A 17 -2.65 -2.13 10.37
C LEU A 17 -1.96 -0.85 10.88
N LEU A 18 -1.59 0.07 9.98
CA LEU A 18 -0.89 1.30 10.36
C LEU A 18 -1.82 2.41 10.85
N SER A 19 -3.06 2.46 10.33
CA SER A 19 -4.04 3.49 10.67
C SER A 19 -4.99 3.08 11.79
N ASP A 20 -5.08 1.78 12.11
CA ASP A 20 -6.12 1.17 12.96
C ASP A 20 -7.54 1.61 12.58
N SER A 21 -7.72 2.13 11.36
CA SER A 21 -8.96 2.71 10.90
C SER A 21 -9.74 1.69 10.08
N SER A 22 -11.02 1.54 10.43
CA SER A 22 -11.97 0.72 9.66
C SER A 22 -12.13 1.21 8.22
N ASP A 23 -11.90 2.50 7.97
CA ASP A 23 -12.13 3.17 6.68
C ASP A 23 -10.83 3.38 5.88
N VAL A 24 -10.15 2.27 5.57
CA VAL A 24 -8.89 2.21 4.80
C VAL A 24 -8.95 3.03 3.50
N LYS A 25 -10.04 2.94 2.74
CA LYS A 25 -10.22 3.68 1.48
C LYS A 25 -10.25 5.19 1.69
N GLN A 26 -10.93 5.64 2.74
CA GLN A 26 -11.02 7.07 3.04
C GLN A 26 -9.67 7.59 3.52
N TYR A 27 -8.97 6.80 4.34
CA TYR A 27 -7.63 7.13 4.80
C TYR A 27 -6.63 7.25 3.63
N LEU A 28 -6.61 6.27 2.73
CA LEU A 28 -5.80 6.29 1.51
C LEU A 28 -6.09 7.53 0.66
N LYS A 29 -7.37 7.87 0.46
CA LYS A 29 -7.76 9.07 -0.27
C LYS A 29 -7.21 10.34 0.38
N ARG A 30 -7.31 10.48 1.71
CA ARG A 30 -6.73 11.61 2.46
C ARG A 30 -5.20 11.64 2.34
N MET A 31 -4.55 10.48 2.37
CA MET A 31 -3.10 10.36 2.18
C MET A 31 -2.68 10.83 0.79
N LEU A 32 -3.33 10.33 -0.27
CA LEU A 32 -3.05 10.71 -1.65
C LEU A 32 -3.39 12.18 -1.93
N SER A 33 -4.42 12.74 -1.27
CA SER A 33 -4.72 14.17 -1.38
C SER A 33 -3.68 15.07 -0.72
N LYS A 34 -3.04 14.63 0.36
CA LYS A 34 -1.95 15.38 1.01
C LYS A 34 -0.61 15.20 0.30
N ASP A 35 -0.38 14.02 -0.28
CA ASP A 35 0.87 13.65 -0.93
C ASP A 35 0.64 13.48 -2.44
N THR A 36 0.68 14.61 -3.15
CA THR A 36 0.49 14.67 -4.61
C THR A 36 1.58 13.92 -5.36
N GLU A 37 2.77 13.79 -4.80
CA GLU A 37 3.88 13.03 -5.37
C GLU A 37 3.59 11.52 -5.30
N LEU A 38 3.06 11.05 -4.17
CA LEU A 38 2.60 9.67 -4.02
C LEU A 38 1.39 9.37 -4.93
N ASN A 39 0.48 10.34 -5.08
CA ASN A 39 -0.67 10.24 -5.98
C ASN A 39 -0.25 10.15 -7.46
N ALA A 40 0.72 10.95 -7.88
CA ALA A 40 1.26 10.89 -9.24
C ALA A 40 1.99 9.56 -9.52
N ASN A 41 2.69 9.02 -8.52
CA ASN A 41 3.46 7.77 -8.64
C ASN A 41 2.66 6.52 -8.27
N GLN A 42 1.35 6.63 -8.05
CA GLN A 42 0.56 5.52 -7.51
C GLN A 42 0.60 4.29 -8.42
N GLY A 43 0.62 4.47 -9.75
CA GLY A 43 0.73 3.37 -10.72
C GLY A 43 2.07 2.64 -10.68
N THR A 44 3.14 3.30 -10.24
CA THR A 44 4.49 2.73 -10.13
C THR A 44 4.70 2.05 -8.77
N ILE A 45 4.10 2.62 -7.72
CA ILE A 45 4.19 2.14 -6.33
C ILE A 45 3.26 0.94 -6.09
N CYS A 46 2.07 0.96 -6.70
CA CYS A 46 1.03 -0.04 -6.53
C CYS A 46 0.98 -0.96 -7.75
N THR A 47 1.80 -2.01 -7.73
CA THR A 47 1.72 -3.05 -8.77
C THR A 47 0.53 -3.94 -8.51
N LEU A 48 -0.24 -4.28 -9.55
CA LEU A 48 -1.28 -5.29 -9.43
C LEU A 48 -0.62 -6.67 -9.42
N VAL A 49 -0.60 -7.30 -8.25
CA VAL A 49 -0.07 -8.65 -8.07
C VAL A 49 -1.23 -9.60 -7.84
N GLU A 50 -1.20 -10.74 -8.51
CA GLU A 50 -2.14 -11.82 -8.21
C GLU A 50 -1.78 -12.45 -6.89
N MET A 51 -2.66 -12.29 -5.90
CA MET A 51 -2.50 -12.84 -4.57
C MET A 51 -3.71 -13.72 -4.24
N VAL A 52 -3.45 -14.80 -3.50
CA VAL A 52 -4.50 -15.63 -2.93
C VAL A 52 -5.03 -14.91 -1.70
N ALA A 53 -6.29 -14.48 -1.74
CA ALA A 53 -6.95 -13.88 -0.59
C ALA A 53 -7.30 -14.96 0.46
N GLY A 54 -7.67 -14.55 1.68
CA GLY A 54 -8.02 -15.46 2.77
C GLY A 54 -9.20 -16.41 2.48
N ASP A 55 -9.98 -16.12 1.44
CA ASP A 55 -11.06 -16.97 0.91
C ASP A 55 -10.58 -18.01 -0.11
N GLY A 56 -9.26 -18.12 -0.35
CA GLY A 56 -8.64 -19.04 -1.32
C GLY A 56 -8.75 -18.58 -2.78
N ARG A 57 -9.36 -17.42 -3.06
CA ARG A 57 -9.52 -16.92 -4.42
C ARG A 57 -8.34 -16.05 -4.83
N LYS A 58 -7.82 -16.28 -6.04
CA LYS A 58 -6.82 -15.39 -6.65
C LYS A 58 -7.52 -14.14 -7.16
N ARG A 59 -7.05 -12.97 -6.70
CA ARG A 59 -7.50 -11.68 -7.22
C ARG A 59 -6.28 -10.79 -7.47
N LYS A 60 -6.42 -9.87 -8.41
CA LYS A 60 -5.44 -8.81 -8.61
C LYS A 60 -5.59 -7.82 -7.46
N ILE A 61 -4.67 -7.86 -6.53
CA ILE A 61 -4.63 -6.97 -5.38
C ILE A 61 -3.57 -5.91 -5.67
N GLN A 62 -3.86 -4.67 -5.27
CA GLN A 62 -2.84 -3.63 -5.27
C GLN A 62 -1.81 -3.96 -4.19
N ALA A 63 -0.63 -4.37 -4.64
CA ALA A 63 0.46 -4.73 -3.78
C ALA A 63 1.63 -3.76 -3.98
N ALA A 64 2.36 -3.52 -2.90
CA ALA A 64 3.56 -2.71 -2.91
C ALA A 64 4.76 -3.58 -2.52
N ASN A 65 5.90 -3.34 -3.18
CA ASN A 65 7.16 -3.89 -2.73
C ASN A 65 7.65 -3.18 -1.46
N THR A 66 8.67 -3.72 -0.80
CA THR A 66 9.23 -3.15 0.43
C THR A 66 9.64 -1.67 0.27
N GLU A 67 10.25 -1.29 -0.85
CA GLU A 67 10.69 0.09 -1.11
C GLU A 67 9.50 1.06 -1.20
N SER A 68 8.48 0.68 -1.97
CA SER A 68 7.22 1.41 -2.11
C SER A 68 6.50 1.54 -0.76
N LEU A 69 6.54 0.49 0.06
CA LEU A 69 5.97 0.48 1.40
C LEU A 69 6.68 1.45 2.34
N LEU A 70 8.01 1.50 2.31
CA LEU A 70 8.80 2.42 3.13
C LEU A 70 8.52 3.88 2.77
N ARG A 71 8.33 4.18 1.48
CA ARG A 71 7.92 5.51 1.03
C ARG A 71 6.54 5.88 1.55
N MET A 72 5.56 4.98 1.41
CA MET A 72 4.21 5.18 1.96
C MET A 72 4.20 5.33 3.49
N LYS A 73 4.98 4.51 4.22
CA LYS A 73 5.15 4.61 5.69
C LYS A 73 5.55 6.01 6.13
N LYS A 74 6.44 6.67 5.38
CA LYS A 74 6.84 8.05 5.67
C LYS A 74 5.65 9.02 5.54
N SER A 75 4.83 8.87 4.52
CA SER A 75 3.59 9.67 4.32
C SER A 75 2.52 9.35 5.39
N PHE A 76 2.38 8.08 5.80
CA PHE A 76 1.51 7.67 6.92
C PHE A 76 1.89 8.38 8.23
N GLN A 77 3.17 8.40 8.57
CA GLN A 77 3.67 9.09 9.77
C GLN A 77 3.42 10.60 9.72
N SER A 78 3.54 11.22 8.54
CA SER A 78 3.21 12.63 8.33
C SER A 78 1.73 12.92 8.60
N LEU A 79 0.82 12.02 8.16
CA LEU A 79 -0.62 12.19 8.38
C LEU A 79 -1.03 12.14 9.86
N LYS A 80 -0.36 11.30 10.65
CA LYS A 80 -0.64 11.11 12.08
C LYS A 80 -0.14 12.26 12.94
N ARG A 81 0.83 13.05 12.46
CA ARG A 81 1.52 14.09 13.26
C ARG A 81 0.75 15.43 13.31
N ASN A 82 -0.56 15.45 13.08
CA ASN A 82 -1.34 16.69 13.03
C ASN A 82 -2.67 16.58 13.77
#